data_AF-X0VBS4-F1
#
_entry.id   AF-X0VBS4-F1
#
_cell.length_a   1.000
_cell.length_b   1.000
_cell.length_c   1.000
_cell.angle_alpha   90.00
_cell.angle_beta   90.00
_cell.angle_gamma   90.00
#
_symmetry.space_group_name_H-M   'P 1'
#
loop_
_entity.id
_entity.type
_entity.pdbx_description
1 polymer ?
#
loop_
_entity_poly.entity_id
_entity_poly.type
_entity_poly.pdbx_seq_one_letter_code
_entity_poly.pdbx_strand_id
1 'polypeptide(L)'
;MKVSAREIVRLLNNRHSEDIFVDECKNGPTWFGSHLRLDAWVMKRKWSPITTIGYEVKVSRSDFLNDDKWQGYLQYCNQFY
;
A
#
# COMPACT_ATOMS: atom_id res chain seq x y z
N MET A 1 -4.38 16.37 -17.79
CA MET A 1 -5.08 15.95 -16.56
C MET A 1 -4.00 15.42 -15.60
N LYS A 2 -3.88 15.97 -14.39
CA LYS A 2 -2.82 15.58 -13.44
C LYS A 2 -3.38 14.46 -12.57
N VAL A 3 -2.83 13.25 -12.69
CA VAL A 3 -3.27 12.09 -11.91
C VAL A 3 -2.85 12.26 -10.46
N SER A 4 -3.78 12.11 -9.52
CA SER A 4 -3.50 12.15 -8.07
C SER A 4 -3.29 10.76 -7.48
N ALA A 5 -2.52 10.67 -6.39
CA ALA A 5 -2.29 9.41 -5.69
C ALA A 5 -3.61 8.79 -5.20
N ARG A 6 -4.52 9.63 -4.71
CA ARG A 6 -5.87 9.23 -4.29
C ARG A 6 -6.69 8.58 -5.41
N GLU A 7 -6.59 9.09 -6.64
CA GLU A 7 -7.27 8.49 -7.79
C GLU A 7 -6.69 7.12 -8.12
N ILE A 8 -5.36 6.97 -8.07
CA ILE A 8 -4.70 5.67 -8.30
C ILE A 8 -5.13 4.65 -7.24
N VAL A 9 -5.12 5.02 -5.95
CA VAL A 9 -5.59 4.13 -4.86
C VAL A 9 -7.04 3.72 -5.08
N ARG A 10 -7.91 4.66 -5.49
CA ARG A 10 -9.31 4.34 -5.84
C ARG A 10 -9.41 3.34 -7.00
N LEU A 11 -8.59 3.49 -8.04
CA LEU A 11 -8.55 2.55 -9.17
C LEU A 11 -8.01 1.18 -8.75
N LEU A 12 -7.03 1.13 -7.85
CA LEU A 12 -6.53 -0.12 -7.25
C LEU A 12 -7.62 -0.81 -6.44
N ASN A 13 -8.39 -0.07 -5.64
CA ASN A 13 -9.52 -0.62 -4.89
C ASN A 13 -10.55 -1.25 -5.86
N ASN A 14 -10.92 -0.54 -6.93
CA ASN A 14 -11.81 -1.09 -7.96
C ASN A 14 -11.23 -2.35 -8.64
N ARG A 15 -9.91 -2.40 -8.88
CA ARG A 15 -9.23 -3.58 -9.44
C ARG A 15 -9.28 -4.78 -8.50
N HIS A 16 -9.34 -4.53 -7.20
CA HIS A 16 -9.33 -5.52 -6.13
C HIS A 16 -10.72 -5.71 -5.50
N SER A 17 -11.80 -5.50 -6.27
CA SER A 17 -13.19 -5.53 -5.77
C SER A 17 -13.61 -6.85 -5.11
N GLU A 18 -12.93 -7.95 -5.42
CA GLU A 18 -13.19 -9.28 -4.84
C GLU A 18 -12.24 -9.63 -3.68
N ASP A 19 -11.19 -8.83 -3.48
CA ASP A 19 -10.16 -9.00 -2.47
C ASP A 19 -10.46 -8.15 -1.23
N ILE A 20 -9.76 -8.41 -0.12
CA ILE A 20 -9.78 -7.50 1.03
C ILE A 20 -8.83 -6.35 0.69
N PHE A 21 -9.34 -5.12 0.73
CA PHE A 21 -8.58 -3.91 0.43
C PHE A 21 -8.65 -2.93 1.60
N VAL A 22 -7.49 -2.42 2.03
CA VAL A 22 -7.36 -1.46 3.14
C VAL A 22 -6.54 -0.25 2.67
N ASP A 23 -7.23 0.87 2.47
CA ASP A 23 -6.63 2.18 2.17
C ASP A 23 -5.87 2.73 3.40
N GLU A 24 -4.77 3.44 3.17
CA GLU A 24 -3.99 4.14 4.21
C GLU A 24 -3.63 3.26 5.44
N CYS A 25 -3.21 2.02 5.19
CA CYS A 25 -2.98 0.99 6.20
C CYS A 25 -1.76 1.30 7.08
N LYS A 26 -1.99 1.51 8.39
CA LYS A 26 -0.93 1.72 9.40
C LYS A 26 -0.50 0.40 10.04
N ASN A 27 0.80 0.27 10.32
CA ASN A 27 1.37 -0.91 10.97
C ASN A 27 1.56 -0.76 12.50
N GLY A 28 1.16 0.37 13.10
CA GLY A 28 1.41 0.63 14.52
C GLY A 28 0.60 1.81 15.09
N PRO A 29 0.64 1.99 16.42
CA PRO A 29 -0.10 3.04 17.10
C PRO A 29 0.44 4.44 16.79
N THR A 30 -0.45 5.41 16.64
CA THR A 30 -0.10 6.81 16.35
C THR A 30 0.70 7.47 17.49
N TRP A 31 0.42 7.09 18.74
CA TRP A 31 0.88 7.82 19.93
C TRP A 31 2.22 7.33 20.51
N PHE A 32 2.70 6.14 20.11
CA PHE A 32 3.90 5.53 20.68
C PHE A 32 4.71 4.80 19.59
N GLY A 33 5.65 5.50 18.97
CA GLY A 33 6.66 4.93 18.06
C GLY A 33 6.59 5.40 16.61
N SER A 34 7.60 5.01 15.83
CA SER A 34 7.64 5.18 14.38
C SER A 34 6.73 4.14 13.71
N HIS A 35 5.54 4.56 13.28
CA HIS A 35 4.69 3.73 12.44
C HIS A 35 4.90 4.08 10.96
N LEU A 36 4.80 3.08 10.11
CA LEU A 36 4.77 3.22 8.67
C LEU A 36 3.32 3.09 8.20
N ARG A 37 3.00 3.75 7.08
CA ARG A 37 1.65 3.80 6.54
C ARG A 37 1.71 3.56 5.03
N LEU A 38 1.20 2.40 4.61
CA LEU A 38 1.04 2.05 3.21
C LEU A 38 -0.12 2.83 2.61
N ASP A 39 0.00 3.20 1.33
CA ASP A 39 -1.12 3.81 0.60
C ASP A 39 -2.26 2.81 0.41
N ALA A 40 -1.94 1.53 0.13
CA ALA A 40 -2.91 0.45 0.18
C ALA A 40 -2.29 -0.90 0.57
N TRP A 41 -3.05 -1.68 1.32
CA TRP A 41 -2.74 -3.07 1.62
C TRP A 41 -3.88 -3.97 1.16
N VAL A 42 -3.54 -5.09 0.52
CA VAL A 42 -4.51 -6.00 -0.08
C VAL A 42 -4.23 -7.42 0.38
N MET A 43 -5.29 -8.16 0.71
CA MET A 43 -5.22 -9.62 0.87
C MET A 43 -6.09 -10.29 -0.19
N LYS A 44 -5.45 -11.09 -1.03
CA LYS A 44 -6.10 -11.81 -2.13
C LYS A 44 -7.13 -12.80 -1.58
N ARG A 45 -8.34 -12.83 -2.16
CA ARG A 45 -9.38 -13.80 -1.81
C ARG A 45 -9.11 -15.15 -2.47
N LYS A 46 -8.05 -15.82 -2.02
CA LYS A 46 -7.72 -17.19 -2.43
C LYS A 46 -7.29 -18.00 -1.22
N TRP A 47 -7.58 -19.29 -1.25
CA TRP A 47 -7.38 -20.19 -0.11
C TRP A 47 -5.91 -20.53 0.14
N SER A 48 -5.09 -20.69 -0.91
CA SER A 48 -3.67 -20.98 -0.76
C SER A 48 -2.87 -20.62 -2.03
N PRO A 49 -1.65 -20.09 -1.90
CA PRO A 49 -1.08 -19.54 -0.66
C PRO A 49 -1.79 -18.25 -0.27
N ILE A 50 -1.84 -17.91 1.02
CA ILE A 50 -2.25 -16.56 1.44
C ILE A 50 -1.32 -15.56 0.74
N THR A 51 -1.86 -14.54 0.09
CA THR A 51 -1.07 -13.55 -0.63
C THR A 51 -1.52 -12.16 -0.25
N THR A 52 -0.61 -11.43 0.37
CA THR A 52 -0.75 -10.04 0.74
C THR A 52 0.08 -9.16 -0.21
N ILE A 53 -0.46 -8.02 -0.59
CA ILE A 53 0.14 -7.07 -1.52
C ILE A 53 0.17 -5.70 -0.85
N GLY A 54 1.34 -5.06 -0.80
CA GLY A 54 1.49 -3.66 -0.42
C GLY A 54 1.64 -2.80 -1.67
N TYR A 55 0.95 -1.66 -1.70
CA TYR A 55 1.10 -0.63 -2.72
C TYR A 55 1.57 0.68 -2.08
N GLU A 56 2.61 1.27 -2.68
CA GLU A 56 3.08 2.62 -2.37
C GLU A 56 3.03 3.48 -3.64
N VAL A 57 2.11 4.44 -3.68
CA VAL A 57 1.76 5.19 -4.88
C VAL A 57 2.56 6.49 -4.95
N LYS A 58 3.53 6.54 -5.85
CA LYS A 58 4.31 7.75 -6.13
C LYS A 58 3.87 8.42 -7.44
N VAL A 59 3.35 9.64 -7.36
CA VAL A 59 2.88 10.40 -8.55
C VAL A 59 3.91 11.37 -9.13
N SER A 60 5.07 11.50 -8.49
CA SER A 60 6.17 12.32 -8.99
C SER A 60 7.53 11.65 -8.75
N ARG A 61 8.51 11.96 -9.61
CA ARG A 61 9.87 11.44 -9.46
C ARG A 61 10.50 11.86 -8.14
N SER A 62 10.24 13.09 -7.70
CA SER A 62 10.76 13.60 -6.43
C SER A 62 10.18 12.83 -5.24
N ASP A 63 8.90 12.49 -5.29
CA ASP A 63 8.23 11.68 -4.27
C ASP A 63 8.81 10.25 -4.18
N PHE A 64 9.14 9.66 -5.33
CA PHE A 64 9.86 8.38 -5.36
C PHE A 64 11.29 8.46 -4.79
N LEU A 65 12.06 9.48 -5.19
CA LEU A 65 13.46 9.61 -4.76
C LEU A 65 13.65 9.99 -3.30
N ASN A 66 12.65 10.62 -2.68
CA ASN A 66 12.70 11.02 -1.28
C ASN A 66 12.18 9.93 -0.32
N ASP A 67 11.72 8.79 -0.86
CA ASP A 67 11.24 7.68 -0.04
C ASP A 67 12.36 6.65 0.20
N ASP A 68 12.97 6.75 1.38
CA ASP A 68 14.00 5.81 1.86
C ASP A 68 13.46 4.78 2.85
N LYS A 69 12.14 4.74 3.08
CA LYS A 69 11.52 3.95 4.16
C LYS A 69 10.66 2.80 3.64
N TRP A 70 10.41 2.75 2.34
CA TRP A 70 9.55 1.74 1.72
C TRP A 70 9.99 0.30 1.99
N GLN A 71 11.30 0.04 2.20
CA GLN A 71 11.80 -1.30 2.53
C GLN A 71 11.22 -1.82 3.85
N GLY A 72 10.82 -0.92 4.77
CA GLY A 72 10.15 -1.28 6.00
C GLY A 72 8.81 -1.99 5.79
N TYR A 73 8.20 -1.85 4.61
CA TYR A 73 6.94 -2.50 4.24
C TYR A 73 7.10 -3.96 3.83
N LEU A 74 8.28 -4.37 3.36
CA LEU A 74 8.50 -5.68 2.74
C LEU A 74 8.18 -6.85 3.68
N GLN A 75 8.31 -6.67 4.99
CA GLN A 75 7.96 -7.68 5.99
C GLN A 75 6.45 -7.89 6.17
N TYR A 76 5.61 -6.96 5.70
CA TYR A 76 4.15 -6.97 5.89
C TYR A 76 3.38 -7.43 4.64
N CYS A 77 4.08 -7.72 3.54
CA CYS A 77 3.47 -8.14 2.28
C CYS A 77 4.28 -9.23 1.58
N ASN A 78 3.62 -10.12 0.85
CA ASN A 78 4.30 -11.08 -0.02
C ASN A 78 4.75 -10.45 -1.34
N GLN A 79 4.06 -9.40 -1.79
CA GLN A 79 4.37 -8.63 -3.00
C GLN A 79 4.30 -7.14 -2.66
N PHE A 80 5.21 -6.35 -3.21
CA PHE A 80 5.27 -4.91 -3.00
C PHE A 80 5.40 -4.19 -4.34
N TYR A 81 4.58 -3.17 -4.55
CA TYR A 81 4.48 -2.40 -5.80
C TYR A 81 4.48 -0.90 -5.55
#